data_AF-A0A6V7J8M3-F1
#
_entry.id   AF-A0A6V7J8M3-F1
#
_cell.length_a   1.000
_cell.length_b   1.000
_cell.length_c   1.000
_cell.angle_alpha   90.00
_cell.angle_beta   90.00
_cell.angle_gamma   90.00
#
_symmetry.space_group_name_H-M   'P 1'
#
loop_
_entity.id
_entity.type
_entity.pdbx_description
1 polymer ?
#
loop_
_entity_poly.entity_id
_entity_poly.type
_entity_poly.pdbx_seq_one_letter_code
_entity_poly.pdbx_strand_id
1 'polypeptide(L)'
;VDKKGWLNALKTVASQNGVRGVAKNSMVQSVVRLEKNRLDLNFVVEMDDVMLIGAEEGLYSYRPSISKVLTAIRGVKRVHQLTIHQNLGLALMIAGEDRQLVSCDLRQLKSNAMAADCSRPAISTKRILNGSESCHLYQLEKDMLCAATASQVILLKYKSDENSGEFVPVRELETQEPCSCAIFTRQNLIVGCQKFFQIDLKNYSVDDFPEEDDSSVKATLAGIAKLGIFPVAVLNVSGGDKVELLLCYNEFGVFVDEYGRRTRIVDPTWSHLPFAF
;
A
#
# COMPACT_ATOMS: atom_id res chain seq x y z
N VAL A 1 -19.31 2.13 -22.16
CA VAL A 1 -19.49 0.77 -21.61
C VAL A 1 -20.65 0.80 -20.62
N ASP A 2 -21.64 -0.06 -20.82
CA ASP A 2 -23.02 0.13 -20.38
C ASP A 2 -23.25 -0.14 -18.89
N LYS A 3 -23.39 0.94 -18.11
CA LYS A 3 -23.68 0.94 -16.66
C LYS A 3 -24.99 0.21 -16.34
N LYS A 4 -25.94 0.16 -17.28
CA LYS A 4 -27.19 -0.62 -17.12
C LYS A 4 -26.96 -2.11 -17.28
N GLY A 5 -26.04 -2.52 -18.15
CA GLY A 5 -25.65 -3.92 -18.34
C GLY A 5 -25.08 -4.53 -17.06
N TRP A 6 -24.15 -3.81 -16.42
CA TRP A 6 -23.58 -4.22 -15.13
C TRP A 6 -24.61 -4.25 -14.01
N LEU A 7 -25.46 -3.23 -13.91
CA LEU A 7 -26.51 -3.18 -12.89
C LEU A 7 -27.50 -4.34 -13.03
N ASN A 8 -27.85 -4.72 -14.26
CA ASN A 8 -28.74 -5.84 -14.53
C ASN A 8 -28.07 -7.19 -14.24
N ALA A 9 -26.79 -7.36 -14.56
CA ALA A 9 -26.03 -8.57 -14.21
C ALA A 9 -25.96 -8.73 -12.68
N LEU A 10 -25.68 -7.66 -11.95
CA LEU A 10 -25.56 -7.67 -10.49
C LEU A 10 -26.91 -7.94 -9.79
N LYS A 11 -27.99 -7.34 -10.31
CA LYS A 11 -29.37 -7.63 -9.85
C LYS A 11 -29.77 -9.08 -10.11
N THR A 12 -29.33 -9.66 -11.22
CA THR A 12 -29.63 -11.05 -11.58
C THR A 12 -28.94 -12.04 -10.65
N VAL A 13 -27.68 -11.79 -10.28
CA VAL A 13 -26.95 -12.60 -9.30
C VAL A 13 -27.52 -12.42 -7.88
N ALA A 14 -27.96 -11.20 -7.54
CA ALA A 14 -28.57 -10.93 -6.24
C ALA A 14 -29.96 -11.57 -6.08
N SER A 15 -30.77 -11.61 -7.15
CA SER A 15 -32.10 -12.24 -7.12
C SER A 15 -32.05 -13.77 -7.16
N GLN A 16 -31.01 -14.36 -7.77
CA GLN A 16 -30.78 -15.81 -7.78
C GLN A 16 -30.38 -16.40 -6.43
N ASN A 17 -29.94 -15.56 -5.48
CA ASN A 17 -29.60 -15.99 -4.11
C ASN A 17 -30.81 -16.04 -3.15
N GLY A 18 -32.00 -15.67 -3.62
CA GLY A 18 -33.25 -15.90 -2.92
C GLY A 18 -33.88 -17.22 -3.36
N VAL A 19 -33.78 -18.25 -2.51
CA VAL A 19 -34.43 -19.57 -2.61
C VAL A 19 -33.65 -20.66 -3.37
N ARG A 20 -33.01 -21.52 -2.56
CA ARG A 20 -32.68 -22.94 -2.76
C ARG A 20 -31.91 -23.34 -4.03
N GLY A 21 -30.68 -23.81 -3.81
CA GLY A 21 -30.02 -24.78 -4.70
C GLY A 21 -28.60 -24.37 -5.04
N VAL A 22 -27.64 -25.11 -4.50
CA VAL A 22 -26.20 -24.94 -4.71
C VAL A 22 -25.83 -25.02 -6.19
N ALA A 23 -25.37 -23.92 -6.77
CA ALA A 23 -24.45 -23.90 -7.90
C ALA A 23 -23.11 -23.36 -7.39
N LYS A 24 -22.19 -24.27 -7.02
CA LYS A 24 -20.83 -23.93 -6.61
C LYS A 24 -20.05 -23.42 -7.82
N ASN A 25 -20.10 -22.11 -8.06
CA ASN A 25 -19.06 -21.45 -8.85
C ASN A 25 -17.91 -21.15 -7.88
N SER A 26 -16.95 -22.07 -7.80
CA SER A 26 -15.92 -22.16 -6.75
C SER A 26 -14.80 -21.10 -6.81
N MET A 27 -14.95 -20.05 -7.60
CA MET A 27 -13.91 -19.01 -7.75
C MET A 27 -14.05 -17.83 -6.80
N VAL A 28 -15.16 -17.71 -6.08
CA VAL A 28 -15.38 -16.58 -5.17
C VAL A 28 -15.90 -17.11 -3.84
N GLN A 29 -15.08 -17.00 -2.81
CA GLN A 29 -15.47 -17.28 -1.44
C GLN A 29 -15.82 -15.97 -0.75
N SER A 30 -17.05 -15.86 -0.22
CA SER A 30 -17.41 -14.71 0.62
C SER A 30 -16.66 -14.79 1.94
N VAL A 31 -15.71 -13.87 2.15
CA VAL A 31 -14.88 -13.80 3.36
C VAL A 31 -15.62 -13.08 4.50
N VAL A 32 -16.33 -11.99 4.18
CA VAL A 32 -17.12 -11.20 5.13
C VAL A 32 -18.43 -10.75 4.48
N ARG A 33 -19.53 -10.76 5.24
CA ARG A 33 -20.82 -10.17 4.83
C ARG A 33 -21.26 -9.15 5.89
N LEU A 34 -21.24 -7.87 5.52
CA LEU A 34 -21.67 -6.78 6.40
C LEU A 34 -23.18 -6.54 6.19
N GLU A 35 -24.01 -7.14 7.04
CA GLU A 35 -25.47 -7.02 6.88
C GLU A 35 -26.04 -5.71 7.42
N LYS A 36 -25.45 -5.15 8.49
CA LYS A 36 -25.97 -3.98 9.22
C LYS A 36 -25.07 -2.75 9.17
N ASN A 37 -23.76 -2.94 9.01
CA ASN A 37 -22.80 -1.85 9.01
C ASN A 37 -22.49 -1.46 7.57
N ARG A 38 -23.00 -0.30 7.13
CA ARG A 38 -22.55 0.33 5.88
C ARG A 38 -21.21 0.99 6.18
N LEU A 39 -20.13 0.23 6.05
CA LEU A 39 -18.77 0.75 6.17
C LEU A 39 -18.23 1.06 4.79
N ASP A 40 -17.53 2.18 4.66
CA ASP A 40 -16.74 2.50 3.48
C ASP A 40 -15.35 1.89 3.64
N LEU A 41 -15.13 0.73 3.01
CA LEU A 41 -13.95 -0.10 3.23
C LEU A 41 -12.76 0.39 2.42
N ASN A 42 -11.64 0.66 3.11
CA ASN A 42 -10.38 1.05 2.47
C ASN A 42 -9.45 -0.15 2.29
N PHE A 43 -9.31 -1.00 3.31
CA PHE A 43 -8.43 -2.18 3.26
C PHE A 43 -8.90 -3.30 4.18
N VAL A 44 -8.35 -4.49 3.94
CA VAL A 44 -8.40 -5.64 4.85
C VAL A 44 -6.99 -6.21 5.00
N VAL A 45 -6.55 -6.43 6.23
CA VAL A 45 -5.29 -7.10 6.56
C VAL A 45 -5.59 -8.31 7.44
N GLU A 46 -5.08 -9.47 7.04
CA GLU A 46 -5.14 -10.68 7.85
C GLU A 46 -4.02 -10.66 8.90
N MET A 47 -4.38 -10.97 10.15
CA MET A 47 -3.46 -11.03 11.29
C MET A 47 -3.84 -12.23 12.15
N ASP A 48 -3.07 -13.31 12.02
CA ASP A 48 -3.34 -14.58 12.71
C ASP A 48 -4.77 -15.09 12.39
N ASP A 49 -5.64 -15.31 13.39
CA ASP A 49 -7.06 -15.71 13.20
C ASP A 49 -8.03 -14.51 13.17
N VAL A 50 -7.52 -13.31 12.90
CA VAL A 50 -8.29 -12.07 12.93
C VAL A 50 -8.08 -11.28 11.64
N MET A 51 -9.16 -10.76 11.05
CA MET A 51 -9.07 -9.77 9.99
C MET A 51 -9.23 -8.37 10.57
N LEU A 52 -8.25 -7.52 10.30
CA LEU A 52 -8.32 -6.08 10.55
C LEU A 52 -8.91 -5.40 9.32
N ILE A 53 -9.93 -4.59 9.53
CA ILE A 53 -10.67 -3.92 8.48
C ILE A 53 -10.58 -2.41 8.74
N GLY A 54 -9.94 -1.70 7.81
CA GLY A 54 -9.90 -0.25 7.82
C GLY A 54 -11.03 0.33 6.99
N ALA A 55 -11.73 1.29 7.57
CA ALA A 55 -12.82 1.99 6.94
C ALA A 55 -12.75 3.49 7.23
N GLU A 56 -13.59 4.26 6.55
CA GLU A 56 -13.75 5.69 6.81
C GLU A 56 -14.21 5.94 8.26
N GLU A 57 -15.06 5.05 8.80
CA GLU A 57 -15.55 5.14 10.17
C GLU A 57 -14.49 4.81 11.22
N GLY A 58 -13.43 4.07 10.85
CA GLY A 58 -12.34 3.70 11.73
C GLY A 58 -11.79 2.29 11.51
N LEU A 59 -11.20 1.71 12.56
CA LEU A 59 -10.60 0.39 12.53
C LEU A 59 -11.49 -0.65 13.21
N TYR A 60 -11.64 -1.81 12.58
CA TYR A 60 -12.45 -2.90 13.08
C TYR A 60 -11.67 -4.21 13.07
N SER A 61 -11.99 -5.11 13.98
CA SER A 61 -11.59 -6.51 13.92
C SER A 61 -12.77 -7.41 13.62
N TYR A 62 -12.50 -8.48 12.86
CA TYR A 62 -13.46 -9.51 12.50
C TYR A 62 -12.86 -10.89 12.71
N ARG A 63 -13.59 -11.75 13.43
CA ARG A 63 -13.12 -13.09 13.82
C ARG A 63 -14.16 -14.14 13.43
N PRO A 64 -14.14 -14.64 12.18
CA PRO A 64 -15.20 -15.50 11.68
C PRO A 64 -15.36 -16.80 12.49
N SER A 65 -14.28 -17.29 13.10
CA SER A 65 -14.24 -18.47 13.99
C SER A 65 -15.01 -18.29 15.30
N ILE A 66 -15.12 -17.05 15.81
CA ILE A 66 -15.68 -16.75 17.14
C ILE A 66 -16.98 -15.95 17.03
N SER A 67 -17.01 -14.92 16.19
CA SER A 67 -18.14 -14.00 16.06
C SER A 67 -18.21 -13.40 14.66
N LYS A 68 -19.42 -13.40 14.09
CA LYS A 68 -19.72 -12.76 12.80
C LYS A 68 -19.98 -11.25 12.92
N VAL A 69 -19.64 -10.65 14.05
CA VAL A 69 -19.84 -9.22 14.33
C VAL A 69 -18.50 -8.50 14.32
N LEU A 70 -18.48 -7.33 13.68
CA LEU A 70 -17.33 -6.44 13.73
C LEU A 70 -17.16 -5.83 15.12
N THR A 71 -15.95 -5.87 15.64
CA THR A 71 -15.57 -5.21 16.89
C THR A 71 -14.82 -3.92 16.56
N ALA A 72 -15.29 -2.78 17.06
CA ALA A 72 -14.67 -1.49 16.78
C ALA A 72 -13.44 -1.26 17.68
N ILE A 73 -12.28 -1.06 17.07
CA ILE A 73 -11.04 -0.66 17.77
C ILE A 73 -10.98 0.86 17.77
N ARG A 74 -11.22 1.45 18.95
CA ARG A 74 -11.30 2.91 19.15
C ARG A 74 -9.91 3.55 19.17
N GLY A 75 -9.87 4.87 19.08
CA GLY A 75 -8.64 5.67 19.13
C GLY A 75 -8.08 6.06 17.77
N VAL A 76 -8.61 5.49 16.68
CA VAL A 76 -8.28 5.87 15.31
C VAL A 76 -9.56 5.95 14.46
N LYS A 77 -9.59 6.88 13.51
CA LYS A 77 -10.68 7.10 12.55
C LYS A 77 -10.10 7.25 11.15
N ARG A 78 -10.89 7.00 10.10
CA ARG A 78 -10.49 7.15 8.68
C ARG A 78 -9.16 6.49 8.38
N VAL A 79 -9.11 5.15 8.44
CA VAL A 79 -7.84 4.42 8.24
C VAL A 79 -7.72 4.05 6.77
N HIS A 80 -6.74 4.63 6.09
CA HIS A 80 -6.55 4.49 4.63
C HIS A 80 -5.62 3.32 4.28
N GLN A 81 -4.62 3.06 5.12
CA GLN A 81 -3.65 1.98 4.95
C GLN A 81 -3.21 1.49 6.33
N LEU A 82 -2.91 0.20 6.48
CA LEU A 82 -2.31 -0.39 7.68
C LEU A 82 -1.30 -1.46 7.31
N THR A 83 -0.13 -1.41 7.92
CA THR A 83 0.92 -2.42 7.76
C THR A 83 1.35 -2.91 9.14
N ILE A 84 1.37 -4.22 9.31
CA ILE A 84 1.88 -4.88 10.53
C ILE A 84 3.35 -5.17 10.32
N HIS A 85 4.20 -4.70 11.24
CA HIS A 85 5.63 -4.92 11.17
C HIS A 85 6.14 -5.62 12.43
N GLN A 86 6.25 -6.95 12.34
CA GLN A 86 6.54 -7.81 13.49
C GLN A 86 7.93 -7.54 14.10
N ASN A 87 8.95 -7.30 13.26
CA ASN A 87 10.33 -7.14 13.72
C ASN A 87 10.53 -5.92 14.64
N LEU A 88 9.80 -4.84 14.38
CA LEU A 88 9.82 -3.63 15.21
C LEU A 88 8.72 -3.64 16.28
N GLY A 89 7.81 -4.62 16.27
CA GLY A 89 6.67 -4.64 17.18
C GLY A 89 5.70 -3.48 16.99
N LEU A 90 5.59 -2.95 15.76
CA LEU A 90 4.76 -1.79 15.44
C LEU A 90 3.72 -2.13 14.37
N ALA A 91 2.59 -1.42 14.42
CA ALA A 91 1.69 -1.28 13.28
C ALA A 91 1.71 0.18 12.82
N LEU A 92 1.85 0.39 11.52
CA LEU A 92 1.83 1.71 10.90
C LEU A 92 0.52 1.91 10.16
N MET A 93 0.07 3.15 10.08
CA MET A 93 -1.20 3.51 9.45
C MET A 93 -1.18 4.93 8.92
N ILE A 94 -1.84 5.13 7.78
CA ILE A 94 -2.27 6.47 7.36
C ILE A 94 -3.70 6.62 7.89
N ALA A 95 -3.91 7.59 8.78
CA ALA A 95 -5.19 7.76 9.45
C ALA A 95 -5.59 9.22 9.71
N GLY A 96 -6.88 9.43 9.90
CA GLY A 96 -7.46 10.73 10.21
C GLY A 96 -7.74 11.60 8.99
N GLU A 97 -8.43 12.72 9.20
CA GLU A 97 -8.84 13.65 8.13
C GLU A 97 -7.63 14.23 7.39
N ASP A 98 -6.57 14.53 8.14
CA ASP A 98 -5.32 15.09 7.60
C ASP A 98 -4.35 14.00 7.09
N ARG A 99 -4.81 12.74 6.94
CA ARG A 99 -4.01 11.58 6.49
C ARG A 99 -2.62 11.50 7.14
N GLN A 100 -2.62 11.49 8.46
CA GLN A 100 -1.39 11.48 9.25
C GLN A 100 -0.77 10.08 9.24
N LEU A 101 0.55 10.01 9.03
CA LEU A 101 1.30 8.77 9.22
C LEU A 101 1.56 8.55 10.71
N VAL A 102 0.97 7.49 11.26
CA VAL A 102 1.03 7.17 12.68
C VAL A 102 1.45 5.72 12.92
N SER A 103 1.98 5.46 14.12
CA SER A 103 2.32 4.12 14.61
C SER A 103 1.58 3.78 15.90
N CYS A 104 1.36 2.50 16.17
CA CYS A 104 0.92 1.99 17.46
C CYS A 104 1.64 0.69 17.85
N ASP A 105 1.63 0.36 19.14
CA ASP A 105 2.21 -0.89 19.66
C ASP A 105 1.43 -2.10 19.12
N LEU A 106 2.15 -3.04 18.51
CA LEU A 106 1.55 -4.20 17.86
C LEU A 106 0.92 -5.17 18.86
N ARG A 107 1.46 -5.29 20.08
CA ARG A 107 0.89 -6.17 21.10
C ARG A 107 -0.45 -5.64 21.58
N GLN A 108 -0.54 -4.32 21.77
CA GLN A 108 -1.81 -3.66 22.09
C GLN A 108 -2.83 -3.85 20.96
N LEU A 109 -2.42 -3.65 19.70
CA LEU A 109 -3.30 -3.87 18.56
C LEU A 109 -3.80 -5.33 18.49
N LYS A 110 -2.91 -6.32 18.65
CA LYS A 110 -3.25 -7.74 18.69
C LYS A 110 -4.23 -8.08 19.81
N SER A 111 -3.96 -7.62 21.03
CA SER A 111 -4.85 -7.82 22.18
C SER A 111 -6.24 -7.24 21.93
N ASN A 112 -6.31 -6.00 21.43
CA ASN A 112 -7.56 -5.33 21.09
C ASN A 112 -8.33 -6.01 19.96
N ALA A 113 -7.63 -6.53 18.96
CA ALA A 113 -8.27 -7.23 17.85
C ALA A 113 -8.97 -8.52 18.29
N MET A 114 -8.45 -9.17 19.34
CA MET A 114 -9.04 -10.37 19.98
C MET A 114 -10.07 -10.05 21.06
N ALA A 115 -10.24 -8.77 21.41
CA ALA A 115 -11.18 -8.38 22.45
C ALA A 115 -12.64 -8.49 21.97
N ALA A 116 -13.58 -8.53 22.91
CA ALA A 116 -15.00 -8.42 22.62
C ALA A 116 -15.40 -6.94 22.57
N ASP A 117 -16.43 -6.58 21.79
CA ASP A 117 -16.84 -5.17 21.66
C ASP A 117 -17.23 -4.52 23.01
N CYS A 118 -17.76 -5.31 23.96
CA CYS A 118 -18.11 -4.82 25.29
C CYS A 118 -16.91 -4.35 26.13
N SER A 119 -15.68 -4.80 25.85
CA SER A 119 -14.48 -4.32 26.53
C SER A 119 -13.99 -2.96 26.01
N ARG A 120 -14.64 -2.44 24.98
CA ARG A 120 -14.35 -1.18 24.32
C ARG A 120 -12.86 -1.03 23.92
N PRO A 121 -12.32 -1.97 23.11
CA PRO A 121 -10.89 -1.96 22.77
C PRO A 121 -10.49 -0.63 22.14
N ALA A 122 -9.31 -0.14 22.51
CA ALA A 122 -8.80 1.15 22.08
C ALA A 122 -7.27 1.13 21.95
N ILE A 123 -6.77 1.76 20.90
CA ILE A 123 -5.33 1.95 20.65
C ILE A 123 -4.95 3.41 20.85
N SER A 124 -3.69 3.63 21.25
CA SER A 124 -3.05 4.95 21.18
C SER A 124 -2.12 4.98 19.97
N THR A 125 -2.00 6.15 19.33
CA THR A 125 -1.15 6.32 18.15
C THR A 125 -0.13 7.44 18.38
N LYS A 126 1.09 7.26 17.85
CA LYS A 126 2.17 8.26 17.82
C LYS A 126 2.39 8.70 16.37
N ARG A 127 2.38 10.01 16.12
CA ARG A 127 2.73 10.57 14.79
C ARG A 127 4.19 10.27 14.47
N ILE A 128 4.45 9.91 13.21
CA ILE A 128 5.79 9.61 12.72
C ILE A 128 6.42 10.85 12.07
N LEU A 129 5.68 11.50 11.16
CA LEU A 129 6.15 12.71 10.51
C LEU A 129 5.95 13.92 11.44
N ASN A 130 6.93 14.81 11.43
CA ASN A 130 6.86 16.06 12.16
C ASN A 130 5.98 17.06 11.37
N GLY A 131 5.20 17.88 12.07
CA GLY A 131 4.39 18.92 11.44
C GLY A 131 2.98 18.48 11.03
N SER A 132 2.39 19.23 10.10
CA SER A 132 1.00 19.05 9.61
C SER A 132 0.97 18.39 8.23
N GLU A 133 2.00 17.64 7.87
CA GLU A 133 2.12 17.04 6.56
C GLU A 133 1.15 15.87 6.38
N SER A 134 0.46 15.87 5.25
CA SER A 134 -0.42 14.77 4.84
C SER A 134 0.44 13.73 4.11
N CYS A 135 0.34 12.48 4.58
CA CYS A 135 1.01 11.34 3.98
C CYS A 135 0.00 10.53 3.17
N HIS A 136 0.23 10.34 1.88
CA HIS A 136 -0.67 9.59 1.01
C HIS A 136 -0.16 8.19 0.65
N LEU A 137 1.12 7.91 0.88
CA LEU A 137 1.75 6.63 0.59
C LEU A 137 2.91 6.40 1.56
N TYR A 138 3.05 5.16 2.04
CA TYR A 138 4.28 4.73 2.70
C TYR A 138 4.63 3.28 2.37
N GLN A 139 5.92 2.97 2.48
CA GLN A 139 6.49 1.62 2.43
C GLN A 139 7.42 1.41 3.61
N LEU A 140 7.43 0.20 4.16
CA LEU A 140 8.26 -0.16 5.32
C LEU A 140 8.96 -1.49 5.05
N GLU A 141 10.28 -1.48 5.03
CA GLU A 141 11.10 -2.69 4.94
C GLU A 141 12.23 -2.64 5.99
N LYS A 142 12.37 -3.73 6.76
CA LYS A 142 13.32 -3.82 7.89
C LYS A 142 13.15 -2.64 8.84
N ASP A 143 14.19 -1.83 9.01
CA ASP A 143 14.22 -0.62 9.83
C ASP A 143 14.06 0.68 9.00
N MET A 144 13.74 0.59 7.71
CA MET A 144 13.64 1.72 6.80
C MET A 144 12.19 1.99 6.38
N LEU A 145 11.76 3.23 6.52
CA LEU A 145 10.42 3.71 6.19
C LEU A 145 10.52 4.78 5.10
N CYS A 146 9.88 4.54 3.97
CA CYS A 146 9.63 5.56 2.96
C CYS A 146 8.23 6.14 3.20
N ALA A 147 8.11 7.45 3.38
CA ALA A 147 6.85 8.16 3.45
C ALA A 147 6.79 9.21 2.35
N ALA A 148 5.65 9.35 1.69
CA ALA A 148 5.44 10.37 0.67
C ALA A 148 4.34 11.35 1.07
N THR A 149 4.67 12.63 0.94
CA THR A 149 3.76 13.76 1.05
C THR A 149 3.49 14.33 -0.34
N ALA A 150 2.63 15.35 -0.44
CA ALA A 150 2.27 15.95 -1.72
C ALA A 150 3.46 16.46 -2.55
N SER A 151 4.58 16.81 -1.91
CA SER A 151 5.74 17.44 -2.56
C SER A 151 7.09 16.84 -2.14
N GLN A 152 7.10 15.80 -1.31
CA GLN A 152 8.34 15.21 -0.81
C GLN A 152 8.25 13.69 -0.64
N VAL A 153 9.39 13.03 -0.84
CA VAL A 153 9.64 11.67 -0.38
C VAL A 153 10.64 11.74 0.78
N ILE A 154 10.24 11.20 1.93
CA ILE A 154 11.01 11.21 3.17
C ILE A 154 11.40 9.78 3.49
N LEU A 155 12.70 9.50 3.51
CA LEU A 155 13.26 8.24 3.98
C LEU A 155 13.65 8.39 5.45
N LEU A 156 13.07 7.56 6.30
CA LEU A 156 13.32 7.51 7.73
C LEU A 156 13.95 6.18 8.11
N LYS A 157 14.80 6.21 9.13
CA LYS A 157 15.39 5.02 9.75
C LYS A 157 14.90 4.87 11.18
N TYR A 158 14.45 3.67 11.53
CA TYR A 158 14.07 3.35 12.89
C TYR A 158 15.31 3.28 13.78
N LYS A 159 15.31 4.07 14.85
CA LYS A 159 16.31 4.02 15.91
C LYS A 159 15.62 3.55 17.18
N SER A 160 16.15 2.49 17.78
CA SER A 160 15.74 2.05 19.11
C SER A 160 16.77 2.53 20.12
N ASP A 161 16.32 3.23 21.14
CA ASP A 161 17.03 3.40 22.40
C ASP A 161 16.59 2.30 23.40
N GLU A 162 17.12 2.31 24.63
CA GLU A 162 16.82 1.30 25.66
C GLU A 162 15.34 1.29 26.11
N ASN A 163 14.59 2.39 25.92
CA ASN A 163 13.24 2.59 26.45
C ASN A 163 12.18 2.96 25.40
N SER A 164 12.57 3.32 24.18
CA SER A 164 11.70 3.82 23.12
C SER A 164 12.35 3.67 21.74
N GLY A 165 11.53 3.63 20.70
CA GLY A 165 12.05 3.71 19.34
C GLY A 165 11.24 4.66 18.49
N GLU A 166 11.93 5.30 17.56
CA GLU A 166 11.34 6.28 16.67
C GLU A 166 11.97 6.26 15.28
N PHE A 167 11.19 6.70 14.29
CA PHE A 167 11.68 6.89 12.95
C PHE A 167 12.31 8.28 12.85
N VAL A 168 13.59 8.32 12.47
CA VAL A 168 14.34 9.56 12.29
C VAL A 168 14.60 9.76 10.79
N PRO A 169 14.26 10.94 10.21
CA PRO A 169 14.57 11.23 8.82
C PRO A 169 16.08 11.11 8.55
N VAL A 170 16.43 10.42 7.47
CA VAL A 170 17.80 10.27 6.97
C VAL A 170 18.00 10.88 5.58
N ARG A 171 16.91 11.01 4.81
CA ARG A 171 16.91 11.68 3.51
C ARG A 171 15.54 12.27 3.20
N GLU A 172 15.54 13.46 2.62
CA GLU A 172 14.36 14.12 2.05
C GLU A 172 14.64 14.43 0.59
N LEU A 173 13.68 14.14 -0.28
CA LEU A 173 13.72 14.40 -1.72
C LEU A 173 12.50 15.25 -2.08
N GLU A 174 12.72 16.47 -2.55
CA GLU A 174 11.66 17.29 -3.12
C GLU A 174 11.22 16.74 -4.48
N THR A 175 9.91 16.68 -4.69
CA THR A 175 9.33 16.15 -5.92
C THR A 175 8.47 17.20 -6.61
N GLN A 176 8.46 17.18 -7.94
CA GLN A 176 7.63 18.10 -8.74
C GLN A 176 6.19 17.59 -8.84
N GLU A 177 6.01 16.28 -8.76
CA GLU A 177 4.72 15.61 -8.70
C GLU A 177 4.66 14.70 -7.45
N PRO A 178 3.47 14.44 -6.90
CA PRO A 178 3.32 13.51 -5.78
C PRO A 178 3.83 12.11 -6.14
N CYS A 179 4.54 11.47 -5.22
CA CYS A 179 5.00 10.08 -5.39
C CYS A 179 3.80 9.14 -5.57
N SER A 180 3.77 8.39 -6.67
CA SER A 180 2.69 7.44 -7.00
C SER A 180 2.96 6.05 -6.45
N CYS A 181 4.23 5.65 -6.35
CA CYS A 181 4.62 4.31 -5.94
C CYS A 181 6.03 4.26 -5.35
N ALA A 182 6.27 3.26 -4.51
CA ALA A 182 7.58 3.01 -3.92
C ALA A 182 7.76 1.50 -3.70
N ILE A 183 8.99 1.00 -3.86
CA ILE A 183 9.35 -0.37 -3.48
C ILE A 183 10.79 -0.41 -2.96
N PHE A 184 10.99 -1.13 -1.87
CA PHE A 184 12.33 -1.45 -1.40
C PHE A 184 12.87 -2.67 -2.17
N THR A 185 14.14 -2.58 -2.52
CA THR A 185 14.95 -3.69 -3.03
C THR A 185 16.05 -3.99 -2.01
N ARG A 186 16.97 -4.90 -2.34
CA ARG A 186 18.05 -5.27 -1.43
C ARG A 186 18.95 -4.09 -1.06
N GLN A 187 19.23 -3.21 -2.01
CA GLN A 187 20.22 -2.13 -1.86
C GLN A 187 19.62 -0.73 -2.07
N ASN A 188 18.49 -0.64 -2.76
CA ASN A 188 17.89 0.63 -3.16
C ASN A 188 16.42 0.70 -2.78
N LEU A 189 15.92 1.91 -2.59
CA LEU A 189 14.49 2.23 -2.63
C LEU A 189 14.18 2.85 -3.99
N ILE A 190 13.27 2.24 -4.74
CA ILE A 190 12.80 2.79 -6.02
C ILE A 190 11.51 3.56 -5.77
N VAL A 191 11.43 4.81 -6.22
CA VAL A 191 10.24 5.66 -6.07
C VAL A 191 9.81 6.24 -7.42
N GLY A 192 8.51 6.19 -7.71
CA GLY A 192 7.92 6.80 -8.90
C GLY A 192 7.24 8.12 -8.54
N CYS A 193 7.73 9.23 -9.07
CA CYS A 193 7.12 10.56 -8.96
C CYS A 193 6.90 11.11 -10.37
N GLN A 194 7.45 12.26 -10.74
CA GLN A 194 7.50 12.74 -12.13
C GLN A 194 8.32 11.83 -13.07
N LYS A 195 9.23 11.04 -12.49
CA LYS A 195 9.97 9.93 -13.09
C LYS A 195 10.34 8.94 -11.98
N PHE A 196 10.95 7.82 -12.34
CA PHE A 196 11.49 6.91 -11.33
C PHE A 196 12.86 7.40 -10.84
N PHE A 197 13.07 7.31 -9.54
CA PHE A 197 14.33 7.57 -8.86
C PHE A 197 14.72 6.34 -8.05
N GLN A 198 16.01 6.16 -7.83
CA GLN A 198 16.55 5.22 -6.87
C GLN A 198 17.22 5.97 -5.73
N ILE A 199 17.06 5.45 -4.51
CA ILE A 199 17.73 5.95 -3.31
C ILE A 199 18.57 4.81 -2.72
N ASP A 200 19.89 4.99 -2.66
CA ASP A 200 20.79 3.98 -2.09
C ASP A 200 20.58 3.88 -0.57
N LEU A 201 20.38 2.66 -0.05
CA LEU A 201 20.04 2.44 1.36
C LEU A 201 21.24 2.52 2.31
N LYS A 202 22.47 2.63 1.80
CA LYS A 202 23.70 2.76 2.60
C LYS A 202 24.15 4.21 2.75
N ASN A 203 24.16 4.98 1.66
CA ASN A 203 24.67 6.35 1.63
C ASN A 203 23.57 7.40 1.40
N TYR A 204 22.34 6.97 1.08
CA TYR A 204 21.18 7.82 0.81
C TYR A 204 21.35 8.80 -0.35
N SER A 205 22.23 8.48 -1.33
CA SER A 205 22.29 9.19 -2.61
C SER A 205 21.00 8.96 -3.38
N VAL A 206 20.62 9.94 -4.20
CA VAL A 206 19.44 9.89 -5.04
C VAL A 206 19.91 10.02 -6.49
N ASP A 207 19.55 9.03 -7.30
CA ASP A 207 19.91 8.96 -8.70
C ASP A 207 18.66 8.63 -9.54
N ASP A 208 18.75 8.90 -10.84
CA ASP A 208 17.68 8.54 -11.78
C ASP A 208 17.59 7.02 -11.94
N PHE A 209 16.38 6.51 -12.10
CA PHE A 209 16.15 5.08 -12.35
C PHE A 209 15.19 4.87 -13.51
N PRO A 210 15.51 4.01 -14.48
CA PRO A 210 16.84 3.47 -14.79
C PRO A 210 17.87 4.55 -15.16
N GLU A 211 19.16 4.25 -15.00
CA GLU A 211 20.24 5.15 -15.41
C GLU A 211 20.25 5.36 -16.94
N GLU A 212 20.60 6.58 -17.38
CA GLU A 212 20.47 7.01 -18.77
C GLU A 212 21.36 6.27 -19.79
N ASP A 213 22.32 5.46 -19.34
CA ASP A 213 23.32 4.81 -20.20
C ASP A 213 22.81 3.52 -20.86
N ASP A 214 21.67 2.96 -20.44
CA ASP A 214 21.04 1.84 -21.14
C ASP A 214 20.26 2.36 -22.36
N SER A 215 20.94 2.36 -23.51
CA SER A 215 20.41 2.81 -24.81
C SER A 215 19.02 2.27 -25.18
N SER A 216 18.66 1.08 -24.68
CA SER A 216 17.37 0.43 -24.97
C SER A 216 16.22 1.03 -24.15
N VAL A 217 16.47 1.31 -22.87
CA VAL A 217 15.52 1.96 -21.98
C VAL A 217 15.41 3.45 -22.34
N LYS A 218 16.54 4.11 -22.63
CA LYS A 218 16.56 5.51 -23.07
C LYS A 218 15.70 5.74 -24.32
N ALA A 219 15.71 4.83 -25.30
CA ALA A 219 14.86 4.93 -26.47
C ALA A 219 13.36 4.91 -26.11
N THR A 220 12.96 4.08 -25.15
CA THR A 220 11.60 4.03 -24.62
C THR A 220 11.27 5.27 -23.75
N LEU A 221 12.25 5.78 -22.98
CA LEU A 221 12.02 6.88 -22.03
C LEU A 221 12.19 8.30 -22.63
N ALA A 222 12.91 8.47 -23.75
CA ALA A 222 13.32 9.77 -24.30
C ALA A 222 12.16 10.67 -24.78
N GLY A 223 10.92 10.18 -24.77
CA GLY A 223 9.71 10.95 -25.09
C GLY A 223 8.75 11.18 -23.91
N ILE A 224 9.00 10.58 -22.74
CA ILE A 224 8.02 10.41 -21.66
C ILE A 224 7.48 11.74 -21.14
N ALA A 225 8.36 12.67 -20.78
CA ALA A 225 7.96 13.95 -20.20
C ALA A 225 7.19 14.83 -21.21
N LYS A 226 7.45 14.70 -22.52
CA LYS A 226 6.75 15.45 -23.56
C LYS A 226 5.39 14.86 -23.93
N LEU A 227 5.18 13.57 -23.64
CA LEU A 227 3.97 12.82 -23.97
C LEU A 227 2.99 12.73 -22.79
N GLY A 228 3.33 13.30 -21.63
CA GLY A 228 2.50 13.16 -20.42
C GLY A 228 2.48 11.73 -19.88
N ILE A 229 3.57 10.99 -20.08
CA ILE A 229 3.75 9.65 -19.52
C ILE A 229 4.34 9.80 -18.11
N PHE A 230 3.78 9.09 -17.14
CA PHE A 230 4.19 9.19 -15.73
C PHE A 230 4.18 7.82 -15.04
N PRO A 231 5.07 7.61 -14.05
CA PRO A 231 5.04 6.45 -13.15
C PRO A 231 3.69 6.25 -12.46
N VAL A 232 3.19 5.02 -12.47
CA VAL A 232 1.94 4.63 -11.77
C VAL A 232 2.21 3.59 -10.69
N ALA A 233 3.03 2.58 -10.98
CA ALA A 233 3.36 1.54 -10.03
C ALA A 233 4.75 0.96 -10.29
N VAL A 234 5.30 0.29 -9.29
CA VAL A 234 6.45 -0.58 -9.44
C VAL A 234 6.13 -1.91 -8.77
N LEU A 235 6.31 -3.00 -9.51
CA LEU A 235 5.98 -4.35 -9.04
C LEU A 235 7.23 -5.20 -9.00
N ASN A 236 7.36 -5.99 -7.93
CA ASN A 236 8.34 -7.06 -7.89
C ASN A 236 7.79 -8.29 -8.61
N VAL A 237 8.39 -8.64 -9.74
CA VAL A 237 8.02 -9.79 -10.59
C VAL A 237 9.13 -10.85 -10.62
N SER A 238 10.02 -10.81 -9.62
CA SER A 238 11.16 -11.71 -9.48
C SER A 238 10.73 -13.18 -9.51
N GLY A 239 11.47 -13.99 -10.28
CA GLY A 239 11.34 -15.43 -10.33
C GLY A 239 12.60 -16.11 -9.81
N GLY A 240 12.50 -16.80 -8.68
CA GLY A 240 13.66 -17.44 -8.03
C GLY A 240 14.65 -16.40 -7.49
N ASP A 241 15.93 -16.58 -7.78
CA ASP A 241 17.01 -15.75 -7.21
C ASP A 241 17.29 -14.45 -7.98
N LYS A 242 16.66 -14.25 -9.15
CA LYS A 242 16.88 -13.05 -9.97
C LYS A 242 15.84 -11.98 -9.64
N VAL A 243 16.32 -10.84 -9.17
CA VAL A 243 15.47 -9.67 -8.95
C VAL A 243 15.03 -9.10 -10.29
N GLU A 244 13.72 -9.01 -10.50
CA GLU A 244 13.11 -8.38 -11.68
C GLU A 244 11.95 -7.49 -11.21
N LEU A 245 11.97 -6.24 -11.67
CA LEU A 245 10.95 -5.24 -11.41
C LEU A 245 10.21 -4.92 -12.70
N LEU A 246 8.91 -4.69 -12.59
CA LEU A 246 8.11 -4.08 -13.65
C LEU A 246 7.84 -2.63 -13.28
N LEU A 247 8.44 -1.70 -14.02
CA LEU A 247 8.15 -0.28 -13.95
C LEU A 247 6.88 -0.01 -14.75
N CYS A 248 5.79 0.30 -14.07
CA CYS A 248 4.51 0.59 -14.71
C CYS A 248 4.35 2.10 -14.90
N TYR A 249 4.25 2.51 -16.15
CA TYR A 249 3.78 3.82 -16.55
C TYR A 249 2.29 3.76 -16.90
N ASN A 250 1.67 4.91 -17.09
CA ASN A 250 0.25 5.02 -17.44
C ASN A 250 -0.16 4.34 -18.75
N GLU A 251 0.77 4.16 -19.70
CA GLU A 251 0.47 3.56 -21.03
C GLU A 251 1.14 2.21 -21.27
N PHE A 252 2.27 1.93 -20.61
CA PHE A 252 3.04 0.71 -20.79
C PHE A 252 3.81 0.35 -19.52
N GLY A 253 4.48 -0.81 -19.53
CA GLY A 253 5.44 -1.18 -18.50
C GLY A 253 6.80 -1.54 -19.10
N VAL A 254 7.85 -1.48 -18.29
CA VAL A 254 9.21 -1.90 -18.66
C VAL A 254 9.74 -2.85 -17.61
N PHE A 255 10.26 -4.00 -18.05
CA PHE A 255 10.90 -4.95 -17.16
C PHE A 255 12.39 -4.62 -17.00
N VAL A 256 12.84 -4.47 -15.76
CA VAL A 256 14.21 -4.11 -15.40
C VAL A 256 14.72 -4.97 -14.25
N ASP A 257 16.04 -5.10 -14.13
CA ASP A 257 16.68 -5.67 -12.94
C ASP A 257 16.86 -4.62 -11.82
N GLU A 258 17.50 -5.00 -10.72
CA GLU A 258 17.76 -4.11 -9.59
C GLU A 258 18.70 -2.92 -9.91
N TYR A 259 19.36 -2.94 -11.07
CA TYR A 259 20.23 -1.88 -11.58
C TYR A 259 19.57 -1.08 -12.71
N GLY A 260 18.29 -1.32 -13.00
CA GLY A 260 17.55 -0.63 -14.04
C GLY A 260 17.80 -1.16 -15.45
N ARG A 261 18.59 -2.22 -15.62
CA ARG A 261 18.87 -2.79 -16.94
C ARG A 261 17.70 -3.60 -17.43
N ARG A 262 17.36 -3.45 -18.71
CA ARG A 262 16.21 -4.13 -19.30
C ARG A 262 16.36 -5.65 -19.25
N THR A 263 15.35 -6.37 -18.76
CA THR A 263 15.37 -7.83 -18.64
C THR A 263 14.53 -8.54 -19.71
N ARG A 264 13.53 -7.86 -20.29
CA ARG A 264 12.65 -8.43 -21.33
C ARG A 264 12.56 -7.50 -22.54
N ILE A 265 12.43 -8.09 -23.72
CA ILE A 265 12.41 -7.35 -24.98
C ILE A 265 11.04 -6.71 -25.24
N VAL A 266 9.96 -7.36 -24.81
CA VAL A 266 8.58 -6.91 -25.08
C VAL A 266 8.03 -6.15 -23.89
N ASP A 267 7.61 -4.91 -24.13
CA ASP A 267 6.93 -4.07 -23.13
C ASP A 267 5.42 -4.34 -23.13
N PRO A 268 4.81 -4.62 -21.97
CA PRO A 268 3.36 -4.69 -21.86
C PRO A 268 2.76 -3.30 -22.08
N THR A 269 1.59 -3.24 -22.73
CA THR A 269 0.84 -2.00 -22.95
C THR A 269 -0.54 -2.09 -22.33
N TRP A 270 -1.08 -0.95 -21.92
CA TRP A 270 -2.39 -0.85 -21.29
C TRP A 270 -3.39 -0.22 -22.25
N SER A 271 -4.58 -0.80 -22.40
CA SER A 271 -5.63 -0.20 -23.22
C SER A 271 -6.34 0.97 -22.50
N HIS A 272 -6.22 1.04 -21.17
CA HIS A 272 -6.81 2.05 -20.30
C HIS A 272 -5.87 2.35 -19.14
N LEU A 273 -6.00 3.54 -18.56
CA LEU A 273 -5.26 3.94 -17.37
C LEU A 273 -5.61 2.98 -16.20
N PRO A 274 -4.63 2.20 -15.68
CA PRO A 274 -4.86 1.34 -14.54
C PRO A 274 -5.00 2.18 -13.26
N PHE A 275 -6.06 1.92 -12.50
CA PHE A 275 -6.27 2.53 -11.18
C PHE A 275 -5.46 1.84 -10.07
N ALA A 276 -5.12 0.57 -10.27
CA ALA A 276 -4.27 -0.26 -9.42
C ALA A 276 -3.70 -1.40 -10.27
N PHE A 277 -2.60 -2.00 -9.81
CA PHE A 277 -1.93 -3.15 -10.42
C PHE A 277 -1.90 -4.34 -9.48
#